data_AF-A0A936HN15-F1
#
_entry.id   AF-A0A936HN15-F1
#
_cell.length_a   1.000
_cell.length_b   1.000
_cell.length_c   1.000
_cell.angle_alpha   90.00
_cell.angle_beta   90.00
_cell.angle_gamma   90.00
#
_symmetry.space_group_name_H-M   'P 1'
#
loop_
_entity.id
_entity.type
_entity.pdbx_description
1 polymer ?
#
loop_
_entity_poly.entity_id
_entity_poly.type
_entity_poly.pdbx_seq_one_letter_code
_entity_poly.pdbx_strand_id
1 'polypeptide(L)'
;MKYAVVFGGEVRRFYHAARALEAHEIKHHQGKPVLRPVRVDDVEPGYDPGIFERHGPEFTVGADEVVERYRLRFRVDARDGMAARVDARAEAERARVVAVLAGETIELQETLREAEAVKALPPDAIIDPADYPFLEADVGVTVNPATDAPVQTIREAAQFMLTRRDAWRRRVARLRKRRLAALRQVRDAATDLEAWNALKAADWS
;
A
#
# COMPACT_ATOMS: atom_id res chain seq x y z
N MET A 1 5.26 21.81 21.25
CA MET A 1 6.13 21.12 22.23
C MET A 1 5.42 21.03 23.57
N LYS A 2 5.38 19.84 24.16
CA LYS A 2 4.70 19.52 25.44
C LYS A 2 5.76 19.47 26.55
N TYR A 3 5.45 19.97 27.74
CA TYR A 3 6.30 19.91 28.92
C TYR A 3 5.56 19.19 30.05
N ALA A 4 6.31 18.44 30.86
CA ALA A 4 5.83 17.77 32.06
C ALA A 4 6.42 18.44 33.30
N VAL A 5 5.58 18.68 34.31
CA VAL A 5 6.05 19.00 35.66
C VAL A 5 6.36 17.69 36.36
N VAL A 6 7.62 17.54 36.74
CA VAL A 6 8.14 16.38 37.44
C VAL A 6 8.39 16.73 38.90
N PHE A 7 7.90 15.89 39.81
CA PHE A 7 8.11 16.03 41.24
C PHE A 7 8.37 14.66 41.86
N GLY A 8 9.48 14.51 42.58
CA GLY A 8 9.86 13.24 43.21
C GLY A 8 10.06 12.07 42.22
N GLY A 9 10.37 12.37 40.95
CA GLY A 9 10.48 11.35 39.89
C GLY A 9 9.16 11.00 39.20
N GLU A 10 8.04 11.64 39.56
CA GLU A 10 6.72 11.38 38.97
C GLU A 10 6.22 12.56 38.15
N VAL A 11 5.49 12.28 37.07
CA VAL A 11 4.82 13.30 36.26
C VAL A 11 3.52 13.72 36.95
N ARG A 12 3.40 15.02 37.27
CA ARG A 12 2.22 15.57 37.97
C ARG A 12 1.26 16.31 37.05
N ARG A 13 1.78 16.99 36.02
CA ARG A 13 0.96 17.80 35.10
C ARG A 13 1.66 18.03 33.77
N PHE A 14 0.88 18.35 32.74
CA PHE A 14 1.39 18.75 31.42
C PHE A 14 1.05 20.20 31.10
N TYR A 15 1.95 20.85 30.37
CA TYR A 15 1.78 22.20 29.83
C TYR A 15 2.15 22.24 28.35
N HIS A 16 1.42 23.04 27.57
CA HIS A 16 1.90 23.45 26.26
C HIS A 16 2.99 24.51 26.42
N ALA A 17 3.97 24.52 25.52
CA ALA A 17 5.14 25.42 25.57
C ALA A 17 4.81 26.88 25.91
N ALA A 18 3.73 27.44 25.35
CA ALA A 18 3.30 28.82 25.60
C ALA A 18 2.94 29.12 27.07
N ARG A 19 2.50 28.11 27.85
CA ARG A 19 2.11 28.25 29.26
C ARG A 19 3.17 27.74 30.25
N ALA A 20 4.18 27.02 29.77
CA ALA A 20 5.23 26.47 30.62
C ALA A 20 6.12 27.57 31.22
N LEU A 21 6.32 28.68 30.51
CA LEU A 21 7.07 29.85 30.98
C LEU A 21 6.37 30.58 32.14
N GLU A 22 5.04 30.61 32.14
CA GLU A 22 4.23 31.24 33.20
C GLU A 22 4.16 30.37 34.48
N ALA A 23 4.33 29.05 34.36
CA ALA A 23 4.21 28.10 35.47
C ALA A 23 5.45 28.03 36.39
N HIS A 24 6.50 28.83 36.15
CA HIS A 24 7.71 28.84 36.99
C HIS A 24 7.50 29.39 38.41
N GLU A 25 6.32 29.94 38.74
CA GLU A 25 5.97 30.48 40.06
C GLU A 25 5.28 29.49 41.04
N ILE A 26 5.34 28.18 40.81
CA ILE A 26 4.73 27.21 41.73
C ILE A 26 5.56 27.08 43.03
N LYS A 27 5.08 27.72 44.10
CA LYS A 27 5.69 27.76 45.44
C LYS A 27 5.50 26.45 46.25
N HIS A 28 6.63 25.97 46.79
CA HIS A 28 6.92 25.19 48.01
C HIS A 28 6.03 24.02 48.48
N HIS A 29 6.65 22.83 48.64
CA HIS A 29 7.05 22.20 49.91
C HIS A 29 7.80 20.89 49.60
N GLN A 30 9.08 20.79 50.02
CA GLN A 30 10.00 19.65 49.85
C GLN A 30 10.22 19.13 48.41
N GLY A 31 11.19 19.75 47.71
CA GLY A 31 11.60 19.41 46.33
C GLY A 31 11.20 20.50 45.34
N LYS A 32 12.11 20.94 44.46
CA LYS A 32 11.75 21.92 43.42
C LYS A 32 11.13 21.18 42.24
N PRO A 33 9.88 21.49 41.84
CA PRO A 33 9.31 20.93 40.60
C PRO A 33 10.18 21.33 39.42
N VAL A 34 10.51 20.38 38.55
CA VAL A 34 11.32 20.62 37.36
C VAL A 34 10.42 20.46 36.13
N LEU A 35 10.44 21.46 35.26
CA LEU A 35 9.83 21.36 33.94
C LEU A 35 10.77 20.58 33.03
N ARG A 36 10.28 19.49 32.46
CA ARG A 36 11.02 18.70 31.48
C ARG A 36 10.25 18.65 30.16
N PRO A 37 10.92 18.81 29.00
CA PRO A 37 10.29 18.55 27.72
C PRO A 37 9.78 17.11 27.66
N VAL A 38 8.60 16.92 27.06
CA VAL A 38 8.04 15.61 26.78
C VAL A 38 8.38 15.22 25.35
N ARG A 39 9.10 14.11 25.20
CA ARG A 39 9.33 13.47 23.91
C ARG A 39 8.36 12.32 23.77
N VAL A 40 7.59 12.30 22.68
CA VAL A 40 6.74 11.16 22.34
C VAL A 40 7.62 10.13 21.65
N ASP A 41 7.72 8.96 22.27
CA ASP A 41 8.44 7.80 21.75
C ASP A 41 7.47 7.02 20.87
N ASP A 42 7.16 7.55 19.68
CA ASP A 42 6.39 6.84 18.65
C ASP A 42 7.32 5.77 18.00
N VAL A 43 7.78 4.80 18.78
CA VAL A 43 8.85 3.85 18.37
C VAL A 43 8.35 2.76 17.43
N GLU A 44 7.05 2.62 17.19
CA GLU A 44 6.55 1.51 16.36
C GLU A 44 6.15 2.00 14.96
N PRO A 45 7.10 2.04 13.99
CA PRO A 45 6.74 2.11 12.59
C PRO A 45 5.80 0.93 12.30
N GLY A 46 4.58 1.26 11.85
CA GLY A 46 3.53 0.26 11.62
C GLY A 46 2.30 0.38 12.51
N TYR A 47 2.14 1.45 13.31
CA TYR A 47 0.85 1.74 13.93
C TYR A 47 -0.24 1.89 12.86
N ASP A 48 -1.28 1.08 13.00
CA ASP A 48 -2.47 1.11 12.17
C ASP A 48 -3.70 1.11 13.09
N PRO A 49 -4.50 2.18 13.12
CA PRO A 49 -5.67 2.25 14.00
C PRO A 49 -6.75 1.21 13.69
N GLY A 50 -6.70 0.58 12.50
CA GLY A 50 -7.55 -0.56 12.16
C GLY A 50 -7.08 -1.90 12.74
N ILE A 51 -5.86 -1.98 13.28
CA ILE A 51 -5.24 -3.22 13.78
C ILE A 51 -4.89 -3.10 15.26
N PHE A 52 -4.44 -1.92 15.70
CA PHE A 52 -3.94 -1.68 17.05
C PHE A 52 -4.76 -0.63 17.79
N GLU A 53 -4.97 -0.86 19.07
CA GLU A 53 -5.37 0.13 20.07
C GLU A 53 -4.13 0.63 20.81
N ARG A 54 -4.08 1.95 21.05
CA ARG A 54 -3.05 2.57 21.90
C ARG A 54 -3.52 2.54 23.35
N HIS A 55 -2.72 1.96 24.23
CA HIS A 55 -2.90 1.99 25.69
C HIS A 55 -1.78 2.77 26.36
N GLY A 56 -2.08 3.42 27.48
CA GLY A 56 -1.19 4.36 28.16
C GLY A 56 -1.75 5.79 28.06
N PRO A 57 -0.89 6.83 28.10
CA PRO A 57 0.57 6.79 28.05
C PRO A 57 1.25 6.29 29.33
N GLU A 58 2.40 5.64 29.15
CA GLU A 58 3.37 5.39 30.22
C GLU A 58 4.47 6.44 30.14
N PHE A 59 4.91 6.93 31.29
CA PHE A 59 5.91 7.99 31.37
C PHE A 59 7.18 7.50 32.03
N THR A 60 8.30 7.61 31.32
CA THR A 60 9.63 7.41 31.88
C THR A 60 10.28 8.77 32.10
N VAL A 61 10.55 9.10 33.36
CA VAL A 61 11.17 10.37 33.74
C VAL A 61 12.69 10.22 33.67
N GLY A 62 13.30 10.73 32.59
CA GLY A 62 14.75 10.82 32.42
C GLY A 62 15.33 12.10 33.02
N ALA A 63 16.66 12.25 33.05
CA ALA A 63 17.33 13.41 33.67
C ALA A 63 16.94 14.76 33.01
N ASP A 64 16.81 14.77 31.68
CA ASP A 64 16.58 15.98 30.89
C ASP A 64 15.22 16.02 30.20
N GLU A 65 14.54 14.87 30.06
CA GLU A 65 13.26 14.75 29.38
C GLU A 65 12.32 13.76 30.06
N VAL A 66 11.04 13.87 29.73
CA VAL A 66 10.03 12.84 30.02
C VAL A 66 9.70 12.13 28.72
N VAL A 67 9.86 10.81 28.70
CA VAL A 67 9.54 9.98 27.56
C VAL A 67 8.12 9.46 27.72
N GLU A 68 7.24 9.82 26.78
CA GLU A 68 5.86 9.35 26.70
C GLU A 68 5.79 8.15 25.74
N ARG A 69 5.42 6.97 26.25
CA ARG A 69 5.33 5.72 25.47
C ARG A 69 3.90 5.18 25.48
N TYR A 70 3.42 4.78 24.31
CA TYR A 70 2.16 4.07 24.15
C TYR A 70 2.44 2.58 23.95
N ARG A 71 1.68 1.72 24.64
CA ARG A 71 1.66 0.28 24.36
C ARG A 71 0.64 0.01 23.26
N LEU A 72 1.03 -0.71 22.22
CA LEU A 72 0.08 -1.19 21.23
C LEU A 72 -0.51 -2.53 21.68
N ARG A 73 -1.83 -2.65 21.58
CA ARG A 73 -2.55 -3.91 21.75
C ARG A 73 -3.32 -4.20 20.49
N PHE A 74 -3.38 -5.46 20.08
CA PHE A 74 -4.30 -5.85 19.01
C PHE A 74 -5.74 -5.56 19.43
N ARG A 75 -6.50 -4.98 18.50
CA ARG A 75 -7.95 -4.81 18.65
C ARG A 75 -8.64 -6.17 18.66
N VAL A 76 -9.87 -6.21 19.16
CA VAL A 76 -10.69 -7.44 19.08
C VAL A 76 -10.96 -7.85 17.63
N ASP A 77 -11.02 -6.88 16.72
CA ASP A 77 -11.25 -7.03 15.27
C ASP A 77 -9.95 -6.94 14.44
N ALA A 78 -8.77 -7.12 15.05
CA ALA A 78 -7.47 -6.91 14.38
C ALA A 78 -7.33 -7.69 13.06
N ARG A 79 -7.86 -8.92 12.99
CA ARG A 79 -7.81 -9.78 11.80
C ARG A 79 -8.57 -9.18 10.62
N ASP A 80 -9.70 -8.53 10.87
CA ASP A 80 -10.48 -7.86 9.83
C ASP A 80 -9.73 -6.64 9.30
N GLY A 81 -9.11 -5.87 10.21
CA GLY A 81 -8.21 -4.78 9.85
C GLY A 81 -7.03 -5.24 8.99
N MET A 82 -6.38 -6.35 9.36
CA MET A 82 -5.30 -6.94 8.58
C MET A 82 -5.77 -7.42 7.20
N ALA A 83 -6.93 -8.08 7.12
CA ALA A 83 -7.51 -8.51 5.86
C ALA A 83 -7.86 -7.34 4.95
N ALA A 84 -8.43 -6.26 5.51
CA ALA A 84 -8.68 -5.02 4.79
C ALA A 84 -7.38 -4.40 4.24
N ARG A 85 -6.28 -4.49 4.98
CA ARG A 85 -4.96 -4.06 4.48
C ARG A 85 -4.42 -4.91 3.34
N VAL A 86 -4.60 -6.24 3.38
CA VAL A 86 -4.27 -7.12 2.24
C VAL A 86 -5.05 -6.69 1.01
N ASP A 87 -6.35 -6.40 1.17
CA ASP A 87 -7.21 -5.98 0.07
C ASP A 87 -6.83 -4.59 -0.47
N ALA A 88 -6.57 -3.63 0.42
CA ALA A 88 -6.13 -2.30 0.03
C ALA A 88 -4.79 -2.32 -0.74
N ARG A 89 -3.82 -3.15 -0.31
CA ARG A 89 -2.55 -3.33 -1.03
C ARG A 89 -2.76 -3.98 -2.39
N ALA A 90 -3.60 -5.03 -2.45
CA ALA A 90 -3.92 -5.69 -3.71
C ALA A 90 -4.62 -4.73 -4.69
N GLU A 91 -5.49 -3.85 -4.20
CA GLU A 91 -6.15 -2.84 -5.02
C GLU A 91 -5.18 -1.75 -5.46
N ALA A 92 -4.26 -1.30 -4.61
CA ALA A 92 -3.23 -0.34 -5.01
C ALA A 92 -2.34 -0.90 -6.14
N GLU A 93 -1.94 -2.17 -6.05
CA GLU A 93 -1.20 -2.83 -7.13
C GLU A 93 -2.06 -3.03 -8.39
N ARG A 94 -3.34 -3.38 -8.23
CA ARG A 94 -4.27 -3.48 -9.36
C ARG A 94 -4.44 -2.14 -10.06
N ALA A 95 -4.62 -1.06 -9.30
CA ALA A 95 -4.74 0.29 -9.82
C ALA A 95 -3.49 0.67 -10.62
N ARG A 96 -2.27 0.32 -10.19
CA ARG A 96 -1.06 0.54 -11.01
C ARG A 96 -1.07 -0.23 -12.32
N VAL A 97 -1.62 -1.44 -12.33
CA VAL A 97 -1.75 -2.26 -13.55
C VAL A 97 -2.84 -1.71 -14.49
N VAL A 98 -3.93 -1.18 -13.93
CA VAL A 98 -5.09 -0.66 -14.67
C VAL A 98 -4.93 0.80 -15.08
N ALA A 99 -4.21 1.63 -14.33
CA ALA A 99 -4.00 3.05 -14.64
C ALA A 99 -3.26 3.24 -15.98
N VAL A 100 -2.52 2.23 -16.42
CA VAL A 100 -1.93 2.15 -17.77
C VAL A 100 -3.01 2.11 -18.88
N LEU A 101 -4.27 1.78 -18.55
CA LEU A 101 -5.34 1.48 -19.49
C LEU A 101 -6.60 2.34 -19.31
N ALA A 102 -6.60 3.33 -18.40
CA ALA A 102 -7.81 3.97 -17.87
C ALA A 102 -8.54 4.93 -18.85
N GLY A 103 -8.03 5.16 -20.06
CA GLY A 103 -8.71 5.94 -21.12
C GLY A 103 -9.12 5.12 -22.35
N GLU A 104 -8.59 3.90 -22.49
CA GLU A 104 -8.60 3.15 -23.76
C GLU A 104 -9.43 1.86 -23.67
N THR A 105 -10.31 1.74 -22.68
CA THR A 105 -10.93 0.43 -22.38
C THR A 105 -11.78 -0.10 -23.54
N ILE A 106 -12.50 0.78 -24.25
CA ILE A 106 -13.29 0.38 -25.43
C ILE A 106 -12.35 0.10 -26.60
N GLU A 107 -11.39 0.98 -26.89
CA GLU A 107 -10.43 0.80 -27.99
C GLU A 107 -9.65 -0.50 -27.82
N LEU A 108 -9.10 -0.77 -26.64
CA LEU A 108 -8.40 -2.01 -26.34
C LEU A 108 -9.30 -3.25 -26.50
N GLN A 109 -10.57 -3.17 -26.10
CA GLN A 109 -11.51 -4.27 -26.30
C GLN A 109 -11.74 -4.55 -27.79
N GLU A 110 -11.93 -3.50 -28.59
CA GLU A 110 -12.07 -3.62 -30.04
C GLU A 110 -10.81 -4.14 -30.71
N THR A 111 -9.63 -3.60 -30.37
CA THR A 111 -8.34 -4.10 -30.87
C THR A 111 -8.14 -5.57 -30.53
N LEU A 112 -8.53 -6.02 -29.32
CA LEU A 112 -8.45 -7.43 -28.93
C LEU A 112 -9.46 -8.31 -29.69
N ARG A 113 -10.67 -7.81 -29.97
CA ARG A 113 -11.66 -8.50 -30.81
C ARG A 113 -11.11 -8.72 -32.21
N GLU A 114 -10.56 -7.68 -32.82
CA GLU A 114 -9.90 -7.76 -34.14
C GLU A 114 -8.72 -8.72 -34.12
N ALA A 115 -7.87 -8.66 -33.09
CA ALA A 115 -6.72 -9.55 -32.96
C ALA A 115 -7.12 -11.03 -32.87
N GLU A 116 -8.23 -11.35 -32.19
CA GLU A 116 -8.78 -12.72 -32.16
C GLU A 116 -9.34 -13.15 -33.50
N ALA A 117 -10.03 -12.26 -34.22
CA ALA A 117 -10.53 -12.53 -35.57
C ALA A 117 -9.39 -12.83 -36.54
N VAL A 118 -8.33 -12.00 -36.56
CA VAL A 118 -7.13 -12.21 -37.38
C VAL A 118 -6.43 -13.52 -37.03
N LYS A 119 -6.35 -13.89 -35.75
CA LYS A 119 -5.77 -15.17 -35.30
C LYS A 119 -6.55 -16.39 -35.82
N ALA A 120 -7.86 -16.27 -36.02
CA ALA A 120 -8.70 -17.36 -36.51
C ALA A 120 -8.59 -17.59 -38.03
N LEU A 121 -8.06 -16.61 -38.78
CA LEU A 121 -7.84 -16.73 -40.21
C LEU A 121 -6.70 -17.72 -40.56
N PRO A 122 -6.76 -18.38 -41.72
CA PRO A 122 -5.62 -19.12 -42.26
C PRO A 122 -4.35 -18.25 -42.31
N PRO A 123 -3.14 -18.83 -42.10
CA PRO A 123 -1.89 -18.08 -42.13
C PRO A 123 -1.63 -17.32 -43.44
N ASP A 124 -2.13 -17.85 -44.55
CA ASP A 124 -2.00 -17.35 -45.92
C ASP A 124 -3.20 -16.50 -46.39
N ALA A 125 -4.19 -16.28 -45.52
CA ALA A 125 -5.31 -15.41 -45.85
C ALA A 125 -4.83 -13.99 -46.16
N ILE A 126 -5.32 -13.44 -47.28
CA ILE A 126 -5.18 -12.02 -47.60
C ILE A 126 -6.06 -11.24 -46.63
N ILE A 127 -5.47 -10.29 -45.92
CA ILE A 127 -6.15 -9.45 -44.93
C ILE A 127 -6.33 -8.06 -45.54
N ASP A 128 -7.58 -7.62 -45.68
CA ASP A 128 -7.90 -6.23 -46.01
C ASP A 128 -7.79 -5.38 -44.72
N PRO A 129 -6.91 -4.36 -44.68
CA PRO A 129 -6.79 -3.47 -43.51
C PRO A 129 -8.12 -2.82 -43.11
N ALA A 130 -9.01 -2.55 -44.06
CA ALA A 130 -10.31 -1.91 -43.79
C ALA A 130 -11.25 -2.75 -42.90
N ASP A 131 -11.05 -4.07 -42.85
CA ASP A 131 -11.80 -4.98 -41.96
C ASP A 131 -11.31 -4.93 -40.51
N TYR A 132 -10.13 -4.32 -40.26
CA TYR A 132 -9.44 -4.28 -38.96
C TYR A 132 -8.85 -2.89 -38.64
N PRO A 133 -9.69 -1.83 -38.60
CA PRO A 133 -9.22 -0.46 -38.46
C PRO A 133 -8.45 -0.18 -37.15
N PHE A 134 -8.73 -0.89 -36.06
CA PHE A 134 -7.97 -0.70 -34.81
C PHE A 134 -6.57 -1.30 -34.90
N LEU A 135 -6.43 -2.46 -35.52
CA LEU A 135 -5.10 -3.06 -35.77
C LEU A 135 -4.32 -2.32 -36.86
N GLU A 136 -5.01 -1.76 -37.87
CA GLU A 136 -4.38 -0.93 -38.89
C GLU A 136 -3.70 0.29 -38.26
N ALA A 137 -4.35 0.93 -37.30
CA ALA A 137 -3.79 2.08 -36.58
C ALA A 137 -2.47 1.77 -35.85
N ASP A 138 -2.22 0.51 -35.49
CA ASP A 138 -0.96 0.07 -34.87
C ASP A 138 0.18 -0.11 -35.89
N VAL A 139 -0.12 -0.33 -37.17
CA VAL A 139 0.88 -0.63 -38.21
C VAL A 139 1.79 0.57 -38.46
N GLY A 140 3.10 0.35 -38.33
CA GLY A 140 4.13 1.38 -38.49
C GLY A 140 4.26 2.33 -37.29
N VAL A 141 3.38 2.24 -36.29
CA VAL A 141 3.35 3.12 -35.12
C VAL A 141 3.80 2.37 -33.87
N THR A 142 3.20 1.22 -33.60
CA THR A 142 3.43 0.47 -32.37
C THR A 142 4.72 -0.33 -32.43
N VAL A 143 5.63 -0.08 -31.48
CA VAL A 143 6.93 -0.76 -31.39
C VAL A 143 6.80 -2.09 -30.66
N ASN A 144 7.25 -3.17 -31.31
CA ASN A 144 7.33 -4.48 -30.68
C ASN A 144 8.59 -4.56 -29.79
N PRO A 145 8.47 -4.73 -28.47
CA PRO A 145 9.60 -4.74 -27.54
C PRO A 145 10.51 -5.96 -27.71
N ALA A 146 10.08 -7.00 -28.43
CA ALA A 146 10.93 -8.17 -28.71
C ALA A 146 11.94 -7.89 -29.84
N THR A 147 11.60 -6.98 -30.76
CA THR A 147 12.41 -6.67 -31.95
C THR A 147 12.92 -5.23 -31.97
N ASP A 148 12.44 -4.38 -31.06
CA ASP A 148 12.71 -2.93 -31.02
C ASP A 148 12.40 -2.22 -32.36
N ALA A 149 11.41 -2.73 -33.08
CA ALA A 149 10.99 -2.22 -34.39
C ALA A 149 9.46 -2.07 -34.44
N PRO A 150 8.93 -1.12 -35.25
CA PRO A 150 7.49 -0.99 -35.46
C PRO A 150 6.90 -2.28 -36.06
N VAL A 151 5.68 -2.63 -35.66
CA VAL A 151 4.92 -3.71 -36.30
C VAL A 151 4.62 -3.32 -37.75
N GLN A 152 4.81 -4.24 -38.69
CA GLN A 152 4.74 -3.97 -40.13
C GLN A 152 3.45 -4.48 -40.79
N THR A 153 2.70 -5.36 -40.12
CA THR A 153 1.49 -5.98 -40.67
C THR A 153 0.38 -6.09 -39.63
N ILE A 154 -0.87 -6.19 -40.10
CA ILE A 154 -2.05 -6.46 -39.25
C ILE A 154 -1.86 -7.74 -38.42
N ARG A 155 -1.24 -8.78 -38.99
CA ARG A 155 -0.98 -10.05 -38.29
C ARG A 155 0.05 -9.87 -37.17
N GLU A 156 1.08 -9.07 -37.39
CA GLU A 156 2.06 -8.71 -36.35
C GLU A 156 1.42 -7.88 -35.23
N ALA A 157 0.61 -6.87 -35.58
CA ALA A 157 -0.15 -6.08 -34.62
C ALA A 157 -1.10 -6.97 -33.78
N ALA A 158 -1.86 -7.86 -34.42
CA ALA A 158 -2.73 -8.83 -33.74
C ALA A 158 -1.95 -9.71 -32.76
N GLN A 159 -0.83 -10.29 -33.21
CA GLN A 159 0.01 -11.15 -32.37
C GLN A 159 0.60 -10.38 -31.19
N PHE A 160 1.03 -9.14 -31.41
CA PHE A 160 1.53 -8.26 -30.36
C PHE A 160 0.45 -7.99 -29.30
N MET A 161 -0.76 -7.63 -29.71
CA MET A 161 -1.87 -7.32 -28.80
C MET A 161 -2.32 -8.54 -27.99
N LEU A 162 -2.41 -9.73 -28.61
CA LEU A 162 -2.69 -10.97 -27.90
C LEU A 162 -1.60 -11.32 -26.89
N THR A 163 -0.33 -11.10 -27.24
CA THR A 163 0.81 -11.33 -26.34
C THR A 163 0.75 -10.39 -25.14
N ARG A 164 0.45 -9.10 -25.35
CA ARG A 164 0.24 -8.12 -24.27
C ARG A 164 -0.91 -8.51 -23.36
N ARG A 165 -2.05 -8.94 -23.92
CA ARG A 165 -3.18 -9.44 -23.15
C ARG A 165 -2.78 -10.61 -22.25
N ASP A 166 -2.06 -11.59 -22.80
CA ASP A 166 -1.65 -12.75 -22.02
C ASP A 166 -0.63 -12.39 -20.92
N ALA A 167 0.28 -11.45 -21.18
CA ALA A 167 1.19 -10.92 -20.16
C ALA A 167 0.40 -10.23 -19.02
N TRP A 168 -0.59 -9.41 -19.37
CA TRP A 168 -1.48 -8.76 -18.40
C TRP A 168 -2.28 -9.79 -17.59
N ARG A 169 -2.92 -10.77 -18.25
CA ARG A 169 -3.67 -11.86 -17.59
C ARG A 169 -2.80 -12.61 -16.59
N ARG A 170 -1.57 -12.96 -16.97
CA ARG A 170 -0.61 -13.61 -16.07
C ARG A 170 -0.27 -12.73 -14.87
N ARG A 171 -0.05 -11.42 -15.08
CA ARG A 171 0.24 -10.47 -13.99
C ARG A 171 -0.92 -10.35 -13.01
N VAL A 172 -2.14 -10.16 -13.50
CA VAL A 172 -3.35 -10.05 -12.65
C VAL A 172 -3.65 -11.37 -11.94
N ALA A 173 -3.46 -12.52 -12.58
CA ALA A 173 -3.61 -13.82 -11.95
C ALA A 173 -2.60 -14.04 -10.81
N ARG A 174 -1.33 -13.65 -11.00
CA ARG A 174 -0.32 -13.67 -9.92
C ARG A 174 -0.71 -12.78 -8.76
N LEU A 175 -1.19 -11.56 -9.03
CA LEU A 175 -1.67 -10.65 -7.99
C LEU A 175 -2.84 -11.26 -7.21
N ARG A 176 -3.81 -11.86 -7.90
CA ARG A 176 -4.93 -12.57 -7.27
C ARG A 176 -4.43 -13.72 -6.38
N LYS A 177 -3.48 -14.52 -6.87
CA LYS A 177 -2.89 -15.61 -6.09
C LYS A 177 -2.21 -15.09 -4.81
N ARG A 178 -1.40 -14.04 -4.91
CA ARG A 178 -0.72 -13.41 -3.76
C ARG A 178 -1.72 -12.88 -2.74
N ARG A 179 -2.75 -12.13 -3.19
CA ARG A 179 -3.83 -11.65 -2.33
C ARG A 179 -4.50 -12.79 -1.56
N LEU A 180 -4.93 -13.83 -2.26
CA LEU A 180 -5.63 -14.95 -1.63
C LEU A 180 -4.72 -15.73 -0.67
N ALA A 181 -3.44 -15.89 -1.00
CA ALA A 181 -2.46 -16.51 -0.11
C ALA A 181 -2.25 -15.67 1.16
N ALA A 182 -2.08 -14.36 1.04
CA ALA A 182 -1.92 -13.45 2.18
C ALA A 182 -3.17 -13.43 3.07
N LEU A 183 -4.38 -13.37 2.47
CA LEU A 183 -5.63 -13.48 3.22
C LEU A 183 -5.73 -14.80 3.99
N ARG A 184 -5.35 -15.91 3.33
CA ARG A 184 -5.34 -17.22 3.99
C ARG A 184 -4.36 -17.24 5.16
N GLN A 185 -3.14 -16.76 4.98
CA GLN A 185 -2.14 -16.70 6.06
C GLN A 185 -2.60 -15.83 7.24
N VAL A 186 -3.20 -14.68 6.96
CA VAL A 186 -3.76 -13.80 8.01
C VAL A 186 -4.94 -14.47 8.72
N ARG A 187 -5.79 -15.24 8.03
CA ARG A 187 -6.95 -15.91 8.65
C ARG A 187 -6.57 -17.15 9.44
N ASP A 188 -5.67 -17.96 8.90
CA ASP A 188 -5.32 -19.27 9.45
C ASP A 188 -4.28 -19.19 10.58
N ALA A 189 -3.64 -18.03 10.81
CA ALA A 189 -2.63 -17.90 11.87
C ALA A 189 -3.24 -18.07 13.28
N ALA A 190 -2.53 -18.75 14.17
CA ALA A 190 -3.05 -19.13 15.50
C ALA A 190 -3.17 -17.92 16.44
N THR A 191 -2.34 -16.89 16.24
CA THR A 191 -2.35 -15.66 17.06
C THR A 191 -2.30 -14.40 16.23
N ASP A 192 -2.79 -13.28 16.76
CA ASP A 192 -2.80 -11.98 16.05
C ASP A 192 -1.39 -11.49 15.73
N LEU A 193 -0.42 -11.84 16.57
CA LEU A 193 0.98 -11.55 16.31
C LEU A 193 1.51 -12.31 15.08
N GLU A 194 1.16 -13.60 14.95
CA GLU A 194 1.51 -14.39 13.76
C GLU A 194 0.84 -13.83 12.50
N ALA A 195 -0.43 -13.43 12.60
CA ALA A 195 -1.16 -12.81 11.49
C ALA A 195 -0.53 -11.49 11.06
N TRP A 196 -0.15 -10.66 12.03
CA TRP A 196 0.56 -9.40 11.79
C TRP A 196 1.91 -9.64 11.11
N ASN A 197 2.66 -10.64 11.57
CA ASN A 197 3.93 -11.02 10.95
C ASN A 197 3.72 -11.53 9.52
N ALA A 198 2.66 -12.31 9.27
CA ALA A 198 2.30 -12.74 7.92
C ALA A 198 1.93 -11.56 7.00
N LEU A 199 1.15 -10.59 7.48
CA LEU A 199 0.82 -9.38 6.73
C LEU A 199 2.07 -8.55 6.37
N LYS A 200 3.03 -8.44 7.30
CA LYS A 200 4.30 -7.74 7.06
C LYS A 200 5.19 -8.50 6.08
N ALA A 201 5.25 -9.82 6.19
CA ALA A 201 6.08 -10.68 5.34
C ALA A 201 5.51 -10.89 3.93
N ALA A 202 4.23 -10.58 3.71
CA ALA A 202 3.61 -10.66 2.39
C ALA A 202 4.36 -9.74 1.41
N ASP A 203 4.97 -10.33 0.39
CA ASP A 203 5.66 -9.63 -0.68
C ASP A 203 4.65 -9.11 -1.72
N TRP A 204 4.70 -7.79 -1.93
CA TRP A 204 3.84 -7.05 -2.87
C TRP A 204 4.58 -6.53 -4.10
N SER A 205 5.90 -6.78 -4.19
CA SER A 205 6.76 -6.34 -5.30
C SER A 205 6.66 -7.20 -6.56
#